data_AF-A0A1L7N9M6-F1
#
_entry.id   AF-A0A1L7N9M6-F1
#
_cell.length_a   1.000
_cell.length_b   1.000
_cell.length_c   1.000
_cell.angle_alpha   90.00
_cell.angle_beta   90.00
_cell.angle_gamma   90.00
#
_symmetry.space_group_name_H-M   'P 1'
#
loop_
_entity.id
_entity.type
_entity.pdbx_description
1 polymer ?
#
loop_
_entity_poly.entity_id
_entity_poly.type
_entity_poly.pdbx_seq_one_letter_code
_entity_poly.pdbx_strand_id
1 'polypeptide(L)'
;MAMDNEHNQSSSELNGWDGLIMVSVNQLNTALAKAHEQTDSQPLMLETIITPGQTWFRSYGVVGAPLLAVGSTAGSAASASLSRVLSEAVELIMSKNSGVPVRSVMQVSKPSRDALLRADFLLAEREGTYRPDGLVVLSDVPAADYHLIRDGQDDTLMAARYAQALRSINDSLMSLGRQQYNSPLFANASFKLTVVKPIIYSEELVLYFSFSQAIRDTLRSAVPTTPVHRVEHDKNHSFMVQVRMATKRVPGDAESEWLLNLPYIIYPYQTLRAGQWQPISEEIYQMIFLPRLSLPDAITVRAEPLDVIKDINPIITVVQRGSVRYPMQVAMTHPAGVSLIGDVRGTLQREAGVWFYKSPPVLPASSVTPDDDSKTVPLAVLKAGDLVPVNIDIAQIDGGGASASAAFLIFNMTPTHFLRLGKVQGKLQLSLCFINKNDVEEVVDSADIEWTVLAGNGSVSQEGLYTPGTDLRGCSAILAVESDNRRWYWAVAVLPPLAVDQLVDLQ
;
A
#
# COMPACT_ATOMS: atom_id res chain seq x y z
N MET A 1 41.12 40.35 34.77
CA MET A 1 40.33 40.81 33.61
C MET A 1 40.88 40.10 32.39
N ALA A 2 40.58 38.81 32.27
CA ALA A 2 40.93 37.95 31.16
C ALA A 2 40.12 36.67 31.38
N MET A 3 39.09 36.46 30.56
CA MET A 3 38.51 35.19 30.13
C MET A 3 37.23 35.48 29.34
N ASP A 4 36.93 34.58 28.41
CA ASP A 4 35.73 34.48 27.58
C ASP A 4 35.73 35.28 26.27
N ASN A 5 36.50 34.79 25.30
CA ASN A 5 36.25 35.02 23.86
C ASN A 5 36.69 33.81 23.00
N GLU A 6 36.41 32.58 23.47
CA GLU A 6 36.67 31.32 22.72
C GLU A 6 35.39 30.68 22.15
N HIS A 7 34.36 31.48 21.85
CA HIS A 7 33.16 31.02 21.16
C HIS A 7 32.94 31.87 19.91
N ASN A 8 33.62 31.58 18.79
CA ASN A 8 33.02 31.89 17.46
C ASN A 8 33.73 31.40 16.18
N GLN A 9 34.63 30.42 16.23
CA GLN A 9 35.14 29.81 15.00
C GLN A 9 35.03 28.29 15.13
N SER A 10 33.82 27.76 14.95
CA SER A 10 33.69 26.41 14.42
C SER A 10 33.80 26.54 12.90
N SER A 11 34.76 25.83 12.30
CA SER A 11 34.98 25.69 10.87
C SER A 11 33.74 25.93 9.99
N SER A 12 33.95 26.69 8.90
CA SER A 12 32.96 26.93 7.84
C SER A 12 32.36 25.65 7.24
N GLU A 13 32.90 24.47 7.58
CA GLU A 13 32.46 23.17 7.07
C GLU A 13 31.32 22.54 7.87
N LEU A 14 31.23 22.77 9.18
CA LEU A 14 30.16 22.23 10.04
C LEU A 14 29.04 23.23 10.30
N ASN A 15 29.16 24.47 9.81
CA ASN A 15 28.13 25.52 9.89
C ASN A 15 27.59 25.75 11.32
N GLY A 16 28.45 25.69 12.33
CA GLY A 16 28.07 25.86 13.73
C GLY A 16 27.55 24.61 14.43
N TRP A 17 27.41 23.48 13.75
CA TRP A 17 26.98 22.21 14.35
C TRP A 17 28.16 21.45 14.98
N ASP A 18 27.86 20.54 15.93
CA ASP A 18 28.90 19.73 16.58
C ASP A 18 29.40 18.58 15.67
N GLY A 19 28.58 18.15 14.72
CA GLY A 19 28.94 17.15 13.72
C GLY A 19 27.85 16.92 12.67
N LEU A 20 28.18 16.07 11.69
CA LEU A 20 27.28 15.65 10.62
C LEU A 20 27.49 14.19 10.22
N ILE A 21 26.46 13.60 9.61
CA ILE A 21 26.47 12.27 9.00
C ILE A 21 26.07 12.43 7.52
N MET A 22 26.85 11.87 6.60
CA MET A 22 26.61 11.91 5.16
C MET A 22 26.43 10.52 4.59
N VAL A 23 25.37 10.35 3.79
CA VAL A 23 25.02 9.09 3.13
C VAL A 23 24.59 9.36 1.68
N SER A 24 25.09 8.58 0.74
CA SER A 24 24.57 8.59 -0.64
C SER A 24 23.15 8.02 -0.68
N VAL A 25 22.20 8.72 -1.29
CA VAL A 25 20.79 8.26 -1.38
C VAL A 25 20.68 6.92 -2.09
N ASN A 26 21.48 6.70 -3.14
CA ASN A 26 21.53 5.42 -3.84
C ASN A 26 21.97 4.28 -2.93
N GLN A 27 22.99 4.50 -2.09
CA GLN A 27 23.48 3.49 -1.15
C GLN A 27 22.47 3.22 -0.03
N LEU A 28 21.80 4.26 0.45
CA LEU A 28 20.73 4.13 1.44
C LEU A 28 19.57 3.28 0.89
N ASN A 29 19.15 3.53 -0.35
CA ASN A 29 18.11 2.74 -1.02
C ASN A 29 18.51 1.26 -1.17
N THR A 30 19.76 0.97 -1.54
CA THR A 30 20.26 -0.42 -1.60
C THR A 30 20.19 -1.10 -0.23
N ALA A 31 20.58 -0.42 0.85
CA ALA A 31 20.49 -0.98 2.20
C ALA A 31 19.05 -1.16 2.68
N LEU A 32 18.16 -0.20 2.35
CA LEU A 32 16.73 -0.29 2.64
C LEU A 32 16.07 -1.47 1.93
N ALA A 33 16.40 -1.71 0.66
CA ALA A 33 15.92 -2.86 -0.08
C ALA A 33 16.36 -4.18 0.56
N LYS A 34 17.63 -4.30 0.94
CA LYS A 34 18.16 -5.53 1.58
C LYS A 34 17.59 -5.76 2.98
N ALA A 35 17.42 -4.70 3.77
CA ALA A 35 16.74 -4.80 5.07
C ALA A 35 15.30 -5.27 4.90
N HIS A 36 14.63 -4.80 3.84
CA HIS A 36 13.29 -5.27 3.50
C HIS A 36 13.26 -6.74 3.06
N GLU A 37 14.23 -7.23 2.31
CA GLU A 37 14.35 -8.67 1.95
C GLU A 37 14.50 -9.58 3.19
N GLN A 38 15.14 -9.07 4.25
CA GLN A 38 15.35 -9.84 5.50
C GLN A 38 14.09 -9.89 6.38
N THR A 39 13.14 -8.98 6.17
CA THR A 39 11.81 -9.06 6.76
C THR A 39 10.88 -9.78 5.79
N ASP A 40 10.30 -10.92 6.19
CA ASP A 40 9.30 -11.60 5.36
C ASP A 40 8.27 -10.58 4.88
N SER A 41 8.12 -10.44 3.56
CA SER A 41 7.18 -9.50 2.95
C SER A 41 5.77 -9.95 3.25
N GLN A 42 5.20 -9.45 4.36
CA GLN A 42 3.84 -9.77 4.75
C GLN A 42 2.86 -9.02 3.83
N PRO A 43 1.78 -9.68 3.36
CA PRO A 43 0.73 -9.00 2.63
C PRO A 43 0.12 -7.92 3.51
N LEU A 44 0.03 -6.72 2.96
CA LEU A 44 -0.65 -5.60 3.59
C LEU A 44 -2.15 -5.67 3.30
N MET A 45 -2.95 -5.47 4.34
CA MET A 45 -4.38 -5.25 4.23
C MET A 45 -4.73 -3.84 4.72
N LEU A 46 -5.42 -3.08 3.87
CA LEU A 46 -5.94 -1.76 4.16
C LEU A 46 -7.46 -1.79 4.11
N GLU A 47 -8.15 -1.44 5.20
CA GLU A 47 -9.63 -1.36 5.22
C GLU A 47 -10.11 0.03 5.62
N THR A 48 -11.16 0.51 4.95
CA THR A 48 -11.90 1.71 5.32
C THR A 48 -13.39 1.50 5.20
N ILE A 49 -14.14 2.18 6.06
CA ILE A 49 -15.61 2.16 6.04
C ILE A 49 -16.08 3.20 5.02
N ILE A 50 -16.89 2.79 4.05
CA ILE A 50 -17.59 3.72 3.14
C ILE A 50 -18.86 4.21 3.83
N THR A 51 -19.72 3.28 4.24
CA THR A 51 -20.95 3.55 5.00
C THR A 51 -20.98 2.68 6.24
N PRO A 52 -21.02 3.26 7.46
CA PRO A 52 -20.99 2.51 8.71
C PRO A 52 -22.03 1.38 8.76
N GLY A 53 -21.55 0.17 9.04
CA GLY A 53 -22.39 -1.03 9.14
C GLY A 53 -22.93 -1.57 7.81
N GLN A 54 -22.64 -0.93 6.68
CA GLN A 54 -23.21 -1.30 5.38
C GLN A 54 -22.17 -1.59 4.31
N THR A 55 -21.17 -0.72 4.12
CA THR A 55 -20.20 -0.84 3.01
C THR A 55 -18.77 -0.51 3.42
N TRP A 56 -17.83 -1.29 2.90
CA TRP A 56 -16.40 -1.20 3.18
C TRP A 56 -15.61 -1.24 1.87
N PHE A 57 -14.46 -0.59 1.88
CA PHE A 57 -13.44 -0.75 0.86
C PHE A 57 -12.23 -1.42 1.51
N ARG A 58 -11.73 -2.49 0.89
CA ARG A 58 -10.57 -3.25 1.37
C ARG A 58 -9.57 -3.43 0.23
N SER A 59 -8.30 -3.15 0.48
CA SER A 59 -7.21 -3.38 -0.46
C SER A 59 -6.22 -4.36 0.15
N TYR A 60 -5.85 -5.39 -0.61
CA TYR A 60 -4.74 -6.28 -0.31
C TYR A 60 -3.59 -5.98 -1.27
N GLY A 61 -2.35 -6.21 -0.85
CA GLY A 61 -1.21 -6.18 -1.76
C GLY A 61 0.10 -6.50 -1.05
N VAL A 62 1.16 -6.68 -1.81
CA VAL A 62 2.50 -6.88 -1.27
C VAL A 62 3.23 -5.54 -1.27
N VAL A 63 3.74 -5.16 -0.11
CA VAL A 63 4.48 -3.91 0.04
C VAL A 63 5.93 -4.16 -0.35
N GLY A 64 6.40 -3.48 -1.37
CA GLY A 64 7.77 -3.57 -1.86
C GLY A 64 8.78 -2.82 -1.00
N ALA A 65 10.03 -2.94 -1.45
CA ALA A 65 11.15 -2.22 -0.87
C ALA A 65 10.89 -0.71 -0.86
N PRO A 66 11.29 -0.03 0.21
CA PRO A 66 11.17 1.41 0.23
C PRO A 66 12.21 2.10 -0.66
N LEU A 67 11.77 3.20 -1.26
CA LEU A 67 12.58 4.06 -2.12
C LEU A 67 12.51 5.49 -1.63
N LEU A 68 13.65 6.01 -1.19
CA LEU A 68 13.87 7.41 -0.90
C LEU A 68 14.33 8.12 -2.18
N ALA A 69 13.56 9.11 -2.61
CA ALA A 69 14.01 10.10 -3.58
C ALA A 69 14.15 11.45 -2.87
N VAL A 70 15.14 12.23 -3.27
CA VAL A 70 15.36 13.57 -2.73
C VAL A 70 15.38 14.58 -3.87
N GLY A 71 15.13 15.83 -3.54
CA GLY A 71 15.13 16.90 -4.51
C GLY A 71 15.59 18.20 -3.86
N SER A 72 16.52 18.88 -4.52
CA SER A 72 16.83 20.28 -4.27
C SER A 72 16.90 21.04 -5.58
N THR A 73 16.10 22.09 -5.73
CA THR A 73 16.31 23.12 -6.76
C THR A 73 16.98 24.31 -6.09
N ALA A 74 17.91 24.96 -6.80
CA ALA A 74 18.63 26.11 -6.26
C ALA A 74 17.62 27.18 -5.80
N GLY A 75 17.59 27.47 -4.50
CA GLY A 75 16.67 28.44 -3.89
C GLY A 75 15.32 27.90 -3.39
N SER A 76 15.04 26.59 -3.48
CA SER A 76 13.89 25.96 -2.82
C SER A 76 14.33 25.17 -1.58
N ALA A 77 13.40 24.97 -0.64
CA ALA A 77 13.62 24.08 0.50
C ALA A 77 13.86 22.65 0.00
N ALA A 78 14.93 22.01 0.50
CA ALA A 78 15.21 20.62 0.16
C ALA A 78 14.01 19.73 0.57
N SER A 79 13.64 18.82 -0.32
CA SER A 79 12.49 17.93 -0.15
C SER A 79 12.93 16.47 -0.31
N ALA A 80 12.17 15.59 0.29
CA ALA A 80 12.30 14.15 0.09
C ALA A 80 10.92 13.53 -0.06
N SER A 81 10.88 12.47 -0.85
CA SER A 81 9.71 11.62 -1.01
C SER A 81 10.12 10.19 -0.70
N LEU A 82 9.37 9.55 0.17
CA LEU A 82 9.59 8.18 0.56
C LEU A 82 8.43 7.36 0.03
N SER A 83 8.75 6.37 -0.80
CA SER A 83 7.74 5.66 -1.57
C SER A 83 7.90 4.16 -1.46
N ARG A 84 6.76 3.46 -1.57
CA ARG A 84 6.68 1.99 -1.63
C ARG A 84 5.70 1.60 -2.70
N VAL A 85 6.09 0.62 -3.48
CA VAL A 85 5.21 -0.03 -4.44
C VAL A 85 4.30 -0.98 -3.65
N LEU A 86 3.00 -0.93 -3.91
CA LEU A 86 2.02 -1.91 -3.48
C LEU A 86 1.66 -2.75 -4.71
N SER A 87 2.34 -3.88 -4.85
CA SER A 87 2.19 -4.79 -5.98
C SER A 87 1.09 -5.83 -5.73
N GLU A 88 0.65 -6.46 -6.82
CA GLU A 88 -0.39 -7.50 -6.79
C GLU A 88 -1.69 -7.05 -6.09
N ALA A 89 -2.00 -5.75 -6.19
CA ALA A 89 -3.10 -5.18 -5.45
C ALA A 89 -4.45 -5.79 -5.84
N VAL A 90 -5.23 -6.18 -4.85
CA VAL A 90 -6.62 -6.63 -5.01
C VAL A 90 -7.51 -5.72 -4.18
N GLU A 91 -8.39 -5.00 -4.88
CA GLU A 91 -9.31 -4.04 -4.27
C GLU A 91 -10.72 -4.59 -4.27
N LEU A 92 -11.38 -4.47 -3.12
CA LEU A 92 -12.70 -5.01 -2.86
C LEU A 92 -13.63 -3.90 -2.39
N ILE A 93 -14.83 -3.86 -2.97
CA ILE A 93 -15.97 -3.22 -2.31
C ILE A 93 -16.80 -4.35 -1.70
N MET A 94 -17.02 -4.26 -0.40
CA MET A 94 -17.81 -5.23 0.35
C MET A 94 -19.06 -4.56 0.90
N SER A 95 -20.14 -5.32 1.01
CA SER A 95 -21.36 -4.87 1.66
C SER A 95 -21.90 -5.90 2.64
N LYS A 96 -22.72 -5.44 3.58
CA LYS A 96 -23.43 -6.29 4.52
C LYS A 96 -24.91 -5.95 4.43
N ASN A 97 -25.71 -6.92 4.00
CA ASN A 97 -27.16 -6.77 3.98
C ASN A 97 -27.71 -6.77 5.41
N SER A 98 -28.77 -6.00 5.65
CA SER A 98 -29.45 -5.97 6.95
C SER A 98 -29.93 -7.37 7.33
N GLY A 99 -29.70 -7.78 8.57
CA GLY A 99 -30.09 -9.10 9.09
C GLY A 99 -29.20 -10.26 8.65
N VAL A 100 -28.26 -10.06 7.72
CA VAL A 100 -27.29 -11.08 7.31
C VAL A 100 -26.05 -11.00 8.22
N PRO A 101 -25.52 -12.11 8.75
CA PRO A 101 -24.41 -12.05 9.71
C PRO A 101 -23.05 -11.78 9.04
N VAL A 102 -22.90 -12.04 7.75
CA VAL A 102 -21.65 -11.95 7.00
C VAL A 102 -21.61 -10.78 6.01
N ARG A 103 -20.40 -10.32 5.67
CA ARG A 103 -20.17 -9.42 4.53
C ARG A 103 -20.11 -10.22 3.22
N SER A 104 -20.38 -9.55 2.11
CA SER A 104 -20.26 -10.09 0.76
C SER A 104 -19.45 -9.16 -0.11
N VAL A 105 -18.57 -9.72 -0.95
CA VAL A 105 -17.82 -8.97 -1.94
C VAL A 105 -18.78 -8.57 -3.07
N MET A 106 -18.89 -7.27 -3.31
CA MET A 106 -19.75 -6.68 -4.33
C MET A 106 -18.96 -6.30 -5.58
N GLN A 107 -17.69 -5.96 -5.43
CA GLN A 107 -16.83 -5.58 -6.54
C GLN A 107 -15.40 -6.05 -6.28
N VAL A 108 -14.74 -6.56 -7.31
CA VAL A 108 -13.31 -6.87 -7.31
C VAL A 108 -12.65 -6.07 -8.42
N SER A 109 -11.61 -5.31 -8.08
CA SER A 109 -10.72 -4.63 -9.02
C SER A 109 -9.29 -5.09 -8.79
N LYS A 110 -8.49 -5.13 -9.86
CA LYS A 110 -7.03 -5.23 -9.76
C LYS A 110 -6.43 -4.08 -10.55
N PRO A 111 -5.84 -3.07 -9.87
CA PRO A 111 -5.18 -1.95 -10.52
C PRO A 111 -4.30 -2.42 -11.68
N SER A 112 -4.34 -1.66 -12.77
CA SER A 112 -3.61 -2.02 -14.00
C SER A 112 -2.11 -1.76 -13.89
N ARG A 113 -1.73 -1.01 -12.86
CA ARG A 113 -0.36 -0.74 -12.41
C ARG A 113 -0.29 -0.90 -10.91
N ASP A 114 0.89 -1.21 -10.42
CA ASP A 114 1.13 -1.19 -8.99
C ASP A 114 0.79 0.18 -8.41
N ALA A 115 0.15 0.18 -7.24
CA ALA A 115 -0.12 1.42 -6.54
C ALA A 115 1.16 1.92 -5.86
N LEU A 116 1.32 3.24 -5.75
CA LEU A 116 2.43 3.84 -5.02
C LEU A 116 1.90 4.44 -3.72
N LEU A 117 2.39 3.94 -2.60
CA LEU A 117 2.26 4.58 -1.30
C LEU A 117 3.40 5.58 -1.19
N ARG A 118 3.11 6.87 -1.08
CA ARG A 118 4.16 7.92 -1.01
C ARG A 118 3.91 8.85 0.17
N ALA A 119 4.98 9.24 0.83
CA ALA A 119 4.99 10.29 1.83
C ALA A 119 5.99 11.36 1.40
N ASP A 120 5.51 12.58 1.22
CA ASP A 120 6.33 13.72 0.82
C ASP A 120 6.65 14.57 2.06
N PHE A 121 7.86 15.12 2.15
CA PHE A 121 8.21 16.00 3.26
C PHE A 121 9.32 17.00 2.94
N LEU A 122 9.18 18.20 3.50
CA LEU A 122 10.20 19.24 3.49
C LEU A 122 11.25 18.94 4.55
N LEU A 123 12.50 18.80 4.14
CA LEU A 123 13.62 18.43 5.03
C LEU A 123 13.97 19.55 6.01
N ALA A 124 13.76 20.81 5.61
CA ALA A 124 13.98 21.98 6.48
C ALA A 124 13.10 21.98 7.74
N GLU A 125 11.95 21.29 7.68
CA GLU A 125 10.99 21.15 8.77
C GLU A 125 11.19 19.84 9.56
N ARG A 126 12.14 18.98 9.16
CA ARG A 126 12.45 17.71 9.83
C ARG A 126 13.49 17.92 10.93
N GLU A 127 13.01 18.43 12.06
CA GLU A 127 13.79 18.50 13.29
C GLU A 127 13.54 17.25 14.15
N GLY A 128 14.57 16.77 14.84
CA GLY A 128 14.47 15.63 15.74
C GLY A 128 15.17 15.85 17.07
N THR A 129 14.76 15.07 18.06
CA THR A 129 15.37 15.08 19.39
C THR A 129 15.58 13.66 19.89
N TYR A 130 16.62 13.46 20.69
CA TYR A 130 16.79 12.25 21.47
C TYR A 130 15.85 12.24 22.68
N ARG A 131 15.04 11.19 22.82
CA ARG A 131 14.08 11.03 23.89
C ARG A 131 14.69 10.29 25.10
N PRO A 132 14.18 10.51 26.32
CA PRO A 132 14.66 9.83 27.53
C PRO A 132 14.51 8.30 27.53
N ASP A 133 13.63 7.75 26.69
CA ASP A 133 13.44 6.30 26.49
C ASP A 133 14.46 5.68 25.51
N GLY A 134 15.46 6.46 25.09
CA GLY A 134 16.52 6.03 24.20
C GLY A 134 16.17 6.16 22.71
N LEU A 135 15.00 6.69 22.35
CA LEU A 135 14.60 6.85 20.96
C LEU A 135 15.08 8.18 20.38
N VAL A 136 15.83 8.15 19.28
CA VAL A 136 15.94 9.33 18.40
C VAL A 136 14.65 9.42 17.60
N VAL A 137 13.94 10.55 17.65
CA VAL A 137 12.70 10.78 16.90
C VAL A 137 12.82 12.02 16.01
N LEU A 138 12.71 11.84 14.69
CA LEU A 138 12.47 12.94 13.74
C LEU A 138 10.98 13.27 13.70
N SER A 139 10.62 14.54 13.46
CA SER A 139 9.22 14.99 13.39
C SER A 139 8.39 14.16 12.40
N ASP A 140 7.20 13.72 12.82
CA ASP A 140 6.29 12.87 12.03
C ASP A 140 5.81 13.57 10.74
N VAL A 141 5.51 12.78 9.72
CA VAL A 141 4.89 13.28 8.48
C VAL A 141 3.40 13.59 8.74
N PRO A 142 2.93 14.82 8.45
CA PRO A 142 1.50 15.16 8.51
C PRO A 142 0.66 14.20 7.65
N ALA A 143 -0.60 13.96 8.05
CA ALA A 143 -1.46 13.03 7.31
C ALA A 143 -1.77 13.53 5.88
N ALA A 144 -1.73 14.85 5.69
CA ALA A 144 -1.97 15.50 4.40
C ALA A 144 -0.87 15.25 3.37
N ASP A 145 0.33 14.84 3.79
CA ASP A 145 1.47 14.61 2.91
C ASP A 145 1.63 13.12 2.55
N TYR A 146 0.64 12.29 2.89
CA TYR A 146 0.53 10.92 2.42
C TYR A 146 -0.31 10.86 1.15
N HIS A 147 0.17 10.08 0.19
CA HIS A 147 -0.41 9.91 -1.13
C HIS A 147 -0.60 8.43 -1.43
N LEU A 148 -1.68 8.11 -2.13
CA LEU A 148 -1.96 6.79 -2.67
C LEU A 148 -2.18 6.96 -4.18
N ILE A 149 -1.14 6.70 -4.96
CA ILE A 149 -1.19 6.87 -6.41
C ILE A 149 -1.61 5.55 -7.04
N ARG A 150 -2.74 5.54 -7.73
CA ARG A 150 -3.31 4.36 -8.40
C ARG A 150 -3.51 4.67 -9.86
N ASP A 151 -3.01 3.80 -10.74
CA ASP A 151 -3.04 3.99 -12.20
C ASP A 151 -2.57 5.39 -12.66
N GLY A 152 -1.60 5.96 -11.94
CA GLY A 152 -1.03 7.28 -12.22
C GLY A 152 -1.83 8.49 -11.71
N GLN A 153 -2.90 8.28 -10.95
CA GLN A 153 -3.69 9.34 -10.32
C GLN A 153 -3.56 9.27 -8.80
N ASP A 154 -3.45 10.44 -8.15
CA ASP A 154 -3.36 10.52 -6.69
C ASP A 154 -4.77 10.48 -6.06
N ASP A 155 -5.04 9.42 -5.29
CA ASP A 155 -6.29 9.26 -4.54
C ASP A 155 -6.14 9.81 -3.12
N THR A 156 -6.25 11.14 -3.02
CA THR A 156 -6.15 11.87 -1.76
C THR A 156 -7.22 11.45 -0.74
N LEU A 157 -8.41 11.02 -1.18
CA LEU A 157 -9.47 10.57 -0.29
C LEU A 157 -9.10 9.25 0.37
N MET A 158 -8.61 8.27 -0.40
CA MET A 158 -8.16 7.00 0.14
C MET A 158 -6.88 7.15 0.94
N ALA A 159 -5.94 8.00 0.50
CA ALA A 159 -4.75 8.33 1.26
C ALA A 159 -5.09 8.87 2.66
N ALA A 160 -6.06 9.79 2.76
CA ALA A 160 -6.54 10.30 4.04
C ALA A 160 -7.19 9.21 4.91
N ARG A 161 -8.01 8.33 4.30
CA ARG A 161 -8.64 7.19 5.00
C ARG A 161 -7.62 6.18 5.49
N TYR A 162 -6.50 6.03 4.80
CA TYR A 162 -5.44 5.09 5.13
C TYR A 162 -4.27 5.72 5.86
N ALA A 163 -4.32 7.01 6.20
CA ALA A 163 -3.18 7.72 6.75
C ALA A 163 -2.55 7.02 7.96
N GLN A 164 -3.34 6.41 8.85
CA GLN A 164 -2.82 5.64 9.98
C GLN A 164 -2.11 4.34 9.56
N ALA A 165 -2.67 3.60 8.61
CA ALA A 165 -2.05 2.40 8.09
C ALA A 165 -0.79 2.74 7.28
N LEU A 166 -0.86 3.76 6.42
CA LEU A 166 0.29 4.31 5.68
C LEU A 166 1.39 4.79 6.61
N ARG A 167 1.05 5.43 7.74
CA ARG A 167 2.00 5.75 8.81
C ARG A 167 2.65 4.49 9.36
N SER A 168 1.88 3.46 9.71
CA SER A 168 2.41 2.22 10.29
C SER A 168 3.30 1.43 9.32
N ILE A 169 2.90 1.31 8.05
CA ILE A 169 3.72 0.70 6.99
C ILE A 169 5.01 1.50 6.79
N ASN A 170 4.89 2.82 6.92
CA ASN A 170 6.02 3.72 6.84
C ASN A 170 6.72 3.93 8.20
N ASP A 171 6.37 3.25 9.29
CA ASP A 171 7.12 3.37 10.55
C ASP A 171 8.49 2.69 10.41
N SER A 172 8.56 1.59 9.64
CA SER A 172 9.84 1.00 9.19
C SER A 172 10.66 1.93 8.30
N LEU A 173 10.01 2.93 7.71
CA LEU A 173 10.56 3.92 6.78
C LEU A 173 10.98 5.23 7.47
N MET A 174 10.26 5.62 8.52
CA MET A 174 10.63 6.66 9.48
C MET A 174 11.74 6.20 10.43
N SER A 175 12.29 5.00 10.20
CA SER A 175 13.49 4.47 10.85
C SER A 175 14.75 5.31 10.62
N LEU A 176 14.73 6.28 9.68
CA LEU A 176 15.69 7.39 9.58
C LEU A 176 15.76 8.26 10.85
N GLY A 177 14.82 8.06 11.77
CA GLY A 177 14.84 8.68 13.08
C GLY A 177 13.85 8.01 14.00
N ARG A 178 13.82 6.67 14.10
CA ARG A 178 13.18 5.93 15.20
C ARG A 178 14.08 4.73 15.51
N GLN A 179 15.16 4.99 16.21
CA GLN A 179 16.13 3.98 16.61
C GLN A 179 16.33 4.04 18.12
N GLN A 180 16.32 2.87 18.76
CA GLN A 180 16.52 2.77 20.19
C GLN A 180 18.01 2.58 20.50
N TYR A 181 18.61 3.59 21.13
CA TYR A 181 19.96 3.55 21.64
C TYR A 181 19.99 4.19 23.02
N ASN A 182 20.53 3.49 24.02
CA ASN A 182 20.75 4.09 25.34
C ASN A 182 22.14 4.73 25.38
N SER A 183 22.21 6.05 25.25
CA SER A 183 23.45 6.82 25.43
C SER A 183 23.17 8.11 26.20
N PRO A 184 23.77 8.28 27.38
CA PRO A 184 23.70 9.54 28.13
C PRO A 184 24.27 10.73 27.34
N LEU A 185 25.19 10.51 26.39
CA LEU A 185 25.80 11.56 25.55
C LEU A 185 24.80 12.21 24.60
N PHE A 186 23.81 11.45 24.12
CA PHE A 186 22.78 11.97 23.22
C PHE A 186 21.61 12.61 23.98
N ALA A 187 21.63 12.61 25.32
CA ALA A 187 20.61 13.31 26.10
C ALA A 187 20.53 14.78 25.68
N ASN A 188 19.38 15.19 25.14
CA ASN A 188 19.12 16.53 24.60
C ASN A 188 19.80 16.86 23.25
N ALA A 189 20.35 15.88 22.54
CA ALA A 189 20.83 16.10 21.17
C ALA A 189 19.68 16.53 20.24
N SER A 190 19.98 17.49 19.37
CA SER A 190 19.06 18.01 18.35
C SER A 190 19.59 17.66 16.97
N PHE A 191 18.68 17.32 16.05
CA PHE A 191 19.01 16.76 14.75
C PHE A 191 18.28 17.52 13.64
N LYS A 192 18.94 17.73 12.49
CA LYS A 192 18.35 18.38 11.31
C LYS A 192 18.80 17.73 10.00
N LEU A 193 17.85 17.40 9.14
CA LEU A 193 18.10 16.78 7.84
C LEU A 193 18.20 17.81 6.71
N THR A 194 19.06 17.54 5.72
CA THR A 194 19.13 18.27 4.46
C THR A 194 19.70 17.40 3.35
N VAL A 195 19.72 17.92 2.12
CA VAL A 195 20.31 17.27 0.96
C VAL A 195 21.34 18.19 0.33
N VAL A 196 22.47 17.61 -0.04
CA VAL A 196 23.52 18.29 -0.80
C VAL A 196 23.63 17.63 -2.17
N LYS A 197 23.77 18.45 -3.21
CA LYS A 197 24.09 18.00 -4.57
C LYS A 197 25.59 18.17 -4.82
N PRO A 198 26.39 17.09 -4.85
CA PRO A 198 27.77 17.19 -5.27
C PRO A 198 27.83 17.54 -6.76
N ILE A 199 28.89 18.26 -7.17
CA ILE A 199 29.07 18.75 -8.54
C ILE A 199 29.21 17.59 -9.56
N ILE A 200 29.50 16.36 -9.12
CA ILE A 200 29.93 15.28 -10.03
C ILE A 200 29.22 13.92 -9.82
N TYR A 201 28.65 13.60 -8.65
CA TYR A 201 27.99 12.29 -8.43
C TYR A 201 26.87 12.37 -7.38
N SER A 202 25.84 11.52 -7.52
CA SER A 202 24.66 11.23 -6.66
C SER A 202 24.28 12.19 -5.52
N GLU A 203 22.98 12.47 -5.36
CA GLU A 203 22.47 13.23 -4.21
C GLU A 203 22.86 12.58 -2.86
N GLU A 204 23.32 13.41 -1.92
CA GLU A 204 23.71 12.99 -0.57
C GLU A 204 22.72 13.53 0.46
N LEU A 205 22.23 12.63 1.31
CA LEU A 205 21.43 12.99 2.48
C LEU A 205 22.38 13.29 3.64
N VAL A 206 22.19 14.43 4.29
CA VAL A 206 23.05 14.90 5.37
C VAL A 206 22.24 15.15 6.64
N LEU A 207 22.64 14.53 7.75
CA LEU A 207 22.08 14.79 9.08
C LEU A 207 23.07 15.58 9.92
N TYR A 208 22.71 16.81 10.26
CA TYR A 208 23.44 17.61 11.24
C TYR A 208 22.96 17.31 12.65
N PHE A 209 23.88 17.31 13.62
CA PHE A 209 23.55 17.11 15.02
C PHE A 209 24.32 18.04 15.96
N SER A 210 23.68 18.41 17.07
CA SER A 210 24.30 19.19 18.14
C SER A 210 23.86 18.71 19.52
N PHE A 211 24.81 18.73 20.46
CA PHE A 211 24.62 18.41 21.87
C PHE A 211 24.34 19.66 22.72
N SER A 212 24.47 20.86 22.15
CA SER A 212 24.38 22.13 22.87
C SER A 212 22.98 22.74 22.82
N GLN A 213 22.46 23.07 24.00
CA GLN A 213 21.19 23.80 24.12
C GLN A 213 21.28 25.24 23.58
N ALA A 214 22.47 25.87 23.59
CA ALA A 214 22.66 27.23 23.06
C ALA A 214 22.62 27.29 21.52
N ILE A 215 23.12 26.25 20.84
CA ILE A 215 23.09 26.12 19.37
C ILE A 215 21.64 25.93 18.87
N ARG A 216 20.80 25.24 19.67
CA ARG A 216 19.37 24.97 19.40
C ARG A 216 18.53 26.23 19.20
N ASP A 217 18.88 27.34 19.85
CA ASP A 217 18.10 28.59 19.82
C ASP A 217 18.59 29.57 18.74
N THR A 218 19.86 29.48 18.30
CA THR A 218 20.48 30.41 17.33
C THR A 218 20.53 29.90 15.90
N LEU A 219 20.58 28.58 15.65
CA LEU A 219 20.89 28.00 14.32
C LEU A 219 19.70 27.33 13.60
N ARG A 220 18.46 27.57 14.05
CA ARG A 220 17.24 27.00 13.42
C ARG A 220 17.09 27.32 11.93
N SER A 221 17.67 28.41 11.42
CA SER A 221 17.47 28.93 10.07
C SER A 221 18.61 28.72 9.07
N ALA A 222 19.80 28.27 9.51
CA ALA A 222 21.00 28.27 8.66
C ALA A 222 21.47 26.85 8.35
N VAL A 223 20.75 26.14 7.48
CA VAL A 223 21.32 24.97 6.79
C VAL A 223 21.72 25.43 5.39
N PRO A 224 23.02 25.39 5.02
CA PRO A 224 23.42 25.85 3.70
C PRO A 224 22.82 24.97 2.60
N THR A 225 22.32 25.62 1.55
CA THR A 225 21.89 24.97 0.29
C THR A 225 23.05 24.74 -0.67
N THR A 226 24.26 25.16 -0.28
CA THR A 226 25.45 25.20 -1.14
C THR A 226 26.48 24.19 -0.61
N PRO A 227 27.06 23.34 -1.47
CA PRO A 227 28.01 22.32 -1.03
C PRO A 227 29.23 22.95 -0.38
N VAL A 228 29.60 22.46 0.81
CA VAL A 228 30.96 22.62 1.33
C VAL A 228 31.87 21.72 0.48
N HIS A 229 32.98 22.26 0.02
CA HIS A 229 33.84 21.70 -1.02
C HIS A 229 34.37 20.27 -0.77
N ARG A 230 34.49 19.53 -1.88
CA ARG A 230 35.33 18.35 -2.18
C ARG A 230 35.38 17.26 -1.10
N VAL A 231 34.39 16.37 -1.14
CA VAL A 231 34.64 14.95 -0.88
C VAL A 231 35.15 14.36 -2.18
N GLU A 232 36.46 14.10 -2.29
CA GLU A 232 36.97 13.22 -3.34
C GLU A 232 36.45 11.81 -3.04
N HIS A 233 35.30 11.47 -3.63
CA HIS A 233 34.83 10.09 -3.66
C HIS A 233 35.83 9.29 -4.47
N ASP A 234 36.64 8.50 -3.78
CA ASP A 234 37.42 7.46 -4.43
C ASP A 234 36.44 6.48 -5.10
N LYS A 235 36.52 6.37 -6.43
CA LYS A 235 35.66 5.54 -7.27
C LYS A 235 35.69 4.05 -6.89
N ASN A 236 36.65 3.64 -6.06
CA ASN A 236 36.83 2.26 -5.61
C ASN A 236 36.09 1.90 -4.30
N HIS A 237 35.42 2.84 -3.64
CA HIS A 237 34.82 2.63 -2.32
C HIS A 237 33.29 2.85 -2.31
N SER A 238 32.57 1.94 -2.97
CA SER A 238 31.17 2.10 -3.38
C SER A 238 30.10 2.15 -2.27
N PHE A 239 30.45 2.19 -0.98
CA PHE A 239 29.49 1.99 0.14
C PHE A 239 29.84 2.71 1.46
N MET A 240 30.27 3.97 1.43
CA MET A 240 30.75 4.66 2.63
C MET A 240 29.68 5.54 3.29
N VAL A 241 29.41 5.33 4.59
CA VAL A 241 28.78 6.37 5.44
C VAL A 241 29.87 7.18 6.11
N GLN A 242 29.80 8.51 6.02
CA GLN A 242 30.80 9.39 6.59
C GLN A 242 30.24 10.12 7.80
N VAL A 243 30.96 10.10 8.91
CA VAL A 243 30.68 10.94 10.09
C VAL A 243 31.81 11.94 10.23
N ARG A 244 31.46 13.22 10.34
CA ARG A 244 32.41 14.30 10.67
C ARG A 244 32.02 14.95 11.98
N MET A 245 33.01 15.23 12.82
CA MET A 245 32.80 15.82 14.14
C MET A 245 33.87 16.85 14.45
N ALA A 246 33.49 17.89 15.21
CA ALA A 246 34.45 18.85 15.73
C ALA A 246 35.44 18.17 16.69
N THR A 247 36.74 18.44 16.58
CA THR A 247 37.82 17.82 17.38
C THR A 247 37.52 17.86 18.88
N LYS A 248 37.03 19.00 19.38
CA LYS A 248 36.66 19.20 20.80
C LYS A 248 35.51 18.32 21.31
N ARG A 249 34.82 17.60 20.41
CA ARG A 249 33.69 16.72 20.69
C ARG A 249 33.99 15.25 20.44
N VAL A 250 35.22 14.90 20.00
CA VAL A 250 35.65 13.51 19.90
C VAL A 250 35.95 13.00 21.32
N PRO A 251 35.17 12.06 21.87
CA PRO A 251 35.35 11.53 23.21
C PRO A 251 36.59 10.64 23.30
N GLY A 252 37.13 10.47 24.51
CA GLY A 252 38.17 9.47 24.79
C GLY A 252 37.67 8.03 24.64
N ASP A 253 38.57 7.05 24.71
CA ASP A 253 38.31 5.64 24.40
C ASP A 253 37.06 5.06 25.09
N ALA A 254 36.84 5.40 26.37
CA ALA A 254 35.72 4.91 27.17
C ALA A 254 34.35 5.54 26.84
N GLU A 255 34.28 6.56 25.98
CA GLU A 255 33.06 7.25 25.50
C GLU A 255 32.87 7.12 23.97
N SER A 256 33.76 6.38 23.30
CA SER A 256 33.83 6.31 21.83
C SER A 256 32.89 5.27 21.20
N GLU A 257 32.49 4.22 21.93
CA GLU A 257 31.69 3.10 21.39
C GLU A 257 30.27 3.53 20.96
N TRP A 258 29.64 4.47 21.66
CA TRP A 258 28.30 4.98 21.34
C TRP A 258 28.30 5.80 20.04
N LEU A 259 29.39 6.51 19.73
CA LEU A 259 29.52 7.24 18.47
C LEU A 259 29.56 6.32 17.26
N LEU A 260 29.95 5.05 17.45
CA LEU A 260 29.91 4.04 16.40
C LEU A 260 28.47 3.71 15.99
N ASN A 261 27.47 4.07 16.81
CA ASN A 261 26.06 3.88 16.51
C ASN A 261 25.40 5.10 15.85
N LEU A 262 26.08 6.26 15.80
CA LEU A 262 25.55 7.49 15.19
C LEU A 262 25.04 7.30 13.75
N PRO A 263 25.78 6.63 12.84
CA PRO A 263 25.31 6.40 11.48
C PRO A 263 23.96 5.71 11.41
N TYR A 264 23.65 4.86 12.38
CA TYR A 264 22.41 4.08 12.36
C TYR A 264 21.17 4.93 12.61
N ILE A 265 21.32 6.20 13.02
CA ILE A 265 20.19 7.13 13.09
C ILE A 265 19.57 7.28 11.69
N ILE A 266 20.37 7.43 10.64
CA ILE A 266 19.89 7.63 9.26
C ILE A 266 20.14 6.43 8.33
N TYR A 267 20.85 5.40 8.80
CA TYR A 267 21.19 4.22 8.02
C TYR A 267 20.66 2.95 8.70
N PRO A 268 20.18 1.93 7.96
CA PRO A 268 19.67 0.70 8.55
C PRO A 268 20.67 0.00 9.50
N TYR A 269 20.19 -0.47 10.65
CA TYR A 269 21.01 -1.05 11.72
C TYR A 269 21.83 -2.28 11.27
N GLN A 270 23.00 -2.50 11.90
CA GLN A 270 23.90 -3.66 11.72
C GLN A 270 24.49 -3.89 10.33
N THR A 271 24.24 -3.00 9.37
CA THR A 271 24.77 -3.11 8.01
C THR A 271 26.17 -2.48 7.86
N LEU A 272 26.70 -1.82 8.90
CA LEU A 272 27.97 -1.07 8.88
C LEU A 272 29.02 -1.59 9.87
N ARG A 273 30.30 -1.50 9.49
CA ARG A 273 31.49 -1.69 10.32
C ARG A 273 32.20 -0.35 10.46
N ALA A 274 32.50 0.03 11.70
CA ALA A 274 33.28 1.22 11.99
C ALA A 274 34.69 1.14 11.38
N GLY A 275 35.12 2.23 10.75
CA GLY A 275 36.51 2.47 10.40
C GLY A 275 37.27 3.12 11.56
N GLN A 276 38.36 3.80 11.24
CA GLN A 276 39.17 4.53 12.22
C GLN A 276 38.90 6.04 12.10
N TRP A 277 38.99 6.74 13.23
CA TRP A 277 38.99 8.20 13.24
C TRP A 277 40.27 8.74 12.58
N GLN A 278 40.10 9.69 11.66
CA GLN A 278 41.18 10.33 10.92
C GLN A 278 40.99 11.86 10.98
N PRO A 279 42.04 12.63 11.29
CA PRO A 279 41.96 14.09 11.22
C PRO A 279 41.87 14.54 9.76
N ILE A 280 40.88 15.38 9.42
CA ILE A 280 40.81 16.07 8.12
C ILE A 280 41.48 17.45 8.24
N SER A 281 41.29 18.10 9.39
CA SER A 281 41.86 19.39 9.73
C SER A 281 42.12 19.47 11.24
N GLU A 282 42.69 20.58 11.71
CA GLU A 282 42.92 20.82 13.16
C GLU A 282 41.60 20.81 13.96
N GLU A 283 40.48 21.13 13.31
CA GLU A 283 39.17 21.29 13.94
C GLU A 283 38.19 20.14 13.66
N ILE A 284 38.51 19.22 12.72
CA ILE A 284 37.56 18.21 12.25
C ILE A 284 38.21 16.83 12.15
N TYR A 285 37.52 15.86 12.76
CA TYR A 285 37.76 14.44 12.59
C TYR A 285 36.70 13.79 11.70
N GLN A 286 37.11 12.77 10.94
CA GLN A 286 36.23 11.93 10.13
C GLN A 286 36.37 10.46 10.51
N MET A 287 35.23 9.77 10.49
CA MET A 287 35.17 8.31 10.48
C MET A 287 34.42 7.85 9.24
N ILE A 288 35.00 6.88 8.54
CA ILE A 288 34.38 6.21 7.40
C ILE A 288 33.85 4.86 7.88
N PHE A 289 32.55 4.64 7.70
CA PHE A 289 31.90 3.37 7.96
C PHE A 289 31.79 2.58 6.66
N LEU A 290 32.19 1.32 6.72
CA LEU A 290 32.18 0.38 5.59
C LEU A 290 31.00 -0.58 5.74
N PRO A 291 30.41 -1.11 4.66
CA PRO A 291 29.33 -2.08 4.79
C PRO A 291 29.87 -3.40 5.35
N ARG A 292 29.09 -4.07 6.21
CA ARG A 292 29.36 -5.46 6.64
C ARG A 292 28.97 -6.49 5.58
N LEU A 293 28.22 -6.08 4.56
CA LEU A 293 27.64 -6.95 3.56
C LEU A 293 28.35 -6.73 2.22
N SER A 294 28.65 -7.81 1.50
CA SER A 294 28.91 -7.71 0.06
C SER A 294 27.62 -7.27 -0.60
N LEU A 295 27.64 -6.07 -1.18
CA LEU A 295 26.50 -5.47 -1.85
C LEU A 295 26.76 -5.56 -3.37
N PRO A 296 25.85 -6.17 -4.16
CA PRO A 296 25.97 -6.15 -5.62
C PRO A 296 25.88 -4.71 -6.14
N ASP A 297 26.28 -4.52 -7.41
CA ASP A 297 26.18 -3.22 -8.09
C ASP A 297 24.76 -2.63 -7.96
N ALA A 298 24.70 -1.30 -7.91
CA ALA A 298 23.47 -0.53 -7.66
C ALA A 298 22.27 -1.10 -8.42
N ILE A 299 21.16 -1.31 -7.70
CA ILE A 299 19.90 -1.75 -8.33
C ILE A 299 19.43 -0.62 -9.24
N THR A 300 19.57 -0.82 -10.55
CA THR A 300 18.87 0.02 -11.53
C THR A 300 17.39 -0.26 -11.37
N VAL A 301 16.67 0.65 -10.73
CA VAL A 301 15.20 0.62 -10.70
C VAL A 301 14.73 0.69 -12.15
N ARG A 302 14.22 -0.43 -12.67
CA ARG A 302 13.58 -0.44 -13.98
C ARG A 302 12.31 0.39 -13.86
N ALA A 303 12.27 1.51 -14.58
CA ALA A 303 10.99 2.01 -15.07
C ALA A 303 10.49 0.96 -16.08
N GLU A 304 9.45 0.22 -15.70
CA GLU A 304 8.76 -0.69 -16.61
C GLU A 304 8.33 0.10 -17.87
N PRO A 305 8.57 -0.45 -19.09
CA PRO A 305 8.14 0.20 -20.31
C PRO A 305 6.60 0.35 -20.36
N LEU A 306 6.15 1.44 -20.98
CA LEU A 306 4.76 1.93 -20.98
C LEU A 306 3.77 1.16 -21.89
N ASP A 307 4.15 0.00 -22.40
CA ASP A 307 3.39 -0.75 -23.41
C ASP A 307 3.34 -2.23 -22.98
N VAL A 308 2.22 -2.89 -22.68
CA VAL A 308 0.87 -2.80 -23.23
C VAL A 308 -0.11 -3.08 -22.09
N ILE A 309 -0.79 -2.05 -21.58
CA ILE A 309 -1.82 -2.31 -20.56
C ILE A 309 -3.01 -2.98 -21.26
N LYS A 310 -3.55 -4.05 -20.67
CA LYS A 310 -4.62 -4.88 -21.25
C LYS A 310 -5.60 -5.25 -20.14
N ASP A 311 -6.20 -4.25 -19.51
CA ASP A 311 -7.07 -4.50 -18.37
C ASP A 311 -8.39 -3.73 -18.44
N ILE A 312 -9.44 -4.37 -17.91
CA ILE A 312 -10.72 -3.76 -17.59
C ILE A 312 -10.90 -3.86 -16.08
N ASN A 313 -11.18 -2.73 -15.43
CA ASN A 313 -11.66 -2.67 -14.05
C ASN A 313 -13.07 -2.07 -14.01
N PRO A 314 -13.95 -2.53 -13.11
CA PRO A 314 -13.76 -3.70 -12.22
C PRO A 314 -13.75 -5.04 -12.97
N ILE A 315 -13.19 -6.10 -12.35
CA ILE A 315 -13.15 -7.46 -12.93
C ILE A 315 -14.51 -8.16 -12.76
N ILE A 316 -15.07 -8.11 -11.56
CA ILE A 316 -16.42 -8.60 -11.26
C ILE A 316 -17.14 -7.52 -10.47
N THR A 317 -18.39 -7.24 -10.82
CA THR A 317 -19.26 -6.33 -10.06
C THR A 317 -20.67 -6.86 -9.98
N VAL A 318 -21.23 -6.89 -8.77
CA VAL A 318 -22.65 -7.08 -8.53
C VAL A 318 -23.36 -5.76 -8.81
N VAL A 319 -24.30 -5.78 -9.75
CA VAL A 319 -25.06 -4.60 -10.17
C VAL A 319 -26.53 -4.77 -9.84
N GLN A 320 -27.13 -3.69 -9.36
CA GLN A 320 -28.57 -3.59 -9.22
C GLN A 320 -29.22 -3.11 -10.52
N ARG A 321 -30.38 -3.67 -10.83
CA ARG A 321 -31.26 -3.14 -11.89
C ARG A 321 -31.71 -1.73 -11.55
N GLY A 322 -31.99 -0.94 -12.59
CA GLY A 322 -32.47 0.44 -12.44
C GLY A 322 -31.79 1.45 -13.33
N SER A 323 -31.16 1.03 -14.44
CA SER A 323 -30.45 1.97 -15.33
C SER A 323 -29.30 2.72 -14.64
N VAL A 324 -28.71 2.10 -13.60
CA VAL A 324 -27.58 2.64 -12.84
C VAL A 324 -26.30 2.47 -13.65
N ARG A 325 -25.42 3.48 -13.59
CA ARG A 325 -24.14 3.48 -14.29
C ARG A 325 -23.02 3.03 -13.35
N TYR A 326 -22.20 2.11 -13.84
CA TYR A 326 -21.01 1.59 -13.16
C TYR A 326 -19.79 1.98 -13.99
N PRO A 327 -18.87 2.79 -13.45
CA PRO A 327 -17.69 3.22 -14.19
C PRO A 327 -16.77 2.04 -14.51
N MET A 328 -16.19 2.09 -15.69
CA MET A 328 -15.22 1.12 -16.18
C MET A 328 -13.94 1.84 -16.56
N GLN A 329 -12.83 1.36 -16.01
CA GLN A 329 -11.52 1.77 -16.42
C GLN A 329 -10.98 0.76 -17.42
N VAL A 330 -10.62 1.26 -18.58
CA VAL A 330 -10.01 0.48 -19.65
C VAL A 330 -8.58 0.96 -19.78
N ALA A 331 -7.66 0.15 -19.35
CA ALA A 331 -6.25 0.45 -19.43
C ALA A 331 -5.70 -0.27 -20.67
N MET A 332 -5.76 0.40 -21.83
CA MET A 332 -5.17 -0.07 -23.09
C MET A 332 -4.74 1.08 -23.99
N THR A 333 -3.54 0.97 -24.59
CA THR A 333 -2.92 2.05 -25.38
C THR A 333 -3.69 2.32 -26.70
N HIS A 334 -4.28 1.28 -27.31
CA HIS A 334 -5.06 1.40 -28.55
C HIS A 334 -6.26 0.42 -28.56
N PRO A 335 -7.36 0.73 -27.86
CA PRO A 335 -8.53 -0.12 -27.84
C PRO A 335 -9.28 -0.15 -29.17
N ALA A 336 -9.54 -1.34 -29.71
CA ALA A 336 -10.41 -1.49 -30.89
C ALA A 336 -11.89 -1.18 -30.55
N GLY A 337 -12.26 -1.30 -29.27
CA GLY A 337 -13.58 -1.00 -28.72
C GLY A 337 -13.92 -1.94 -27.56
N VAL A 338 -14.89 -1.56 -26.72
CA VAL A 338 -15.44 -2.45 -25.68
C VAL A 338 -16.79 -2.97 -26.17
N SER A 339 -17.01 -4.29 -26.10
CA SER A 339 -18.24 -4.96 -26.48
C SER A 339 -18.82 -5.75 -25.31
N LEU A 340 -20.12 -6.05 -25.36
CA LEU A 340 -20.76 -7.00 -24.46
C LEU A 340 -20.95 -8.32 -25.22
N ILE A 341 -20.69 -9.43 -24.56
CA ILE A 341 -20.74 -10.79 -25.13
C ILE A 341 -21.85 -11.59 -24.45
N GLY A 342 -22.54 -12.41 -25.24
CA GLY A 342 -23.56 -13.34 -24.75
C GLY A 342 -24.98 -12.77 -24.84
N ASP A 343 -25.85 -13.22 -23.92
CA ASP A 343 -27.26 -12.80 -23.85
C ASP A 343 -27.40 -11.49 -23.05
N VAL A 344 -26.95 -10.41 -23.68
CA VAL A 344 -26.75 -9.10 -23.08
C VAL A 344 -28.05 -8.48 -22.56
N ARG A 345 -28.04 -7.95 -21.34
CA ARG A 345 -29.17 -7.25 -20.71
C ARG A 345 -28.95 -5.76 -20.52
N GLY A 346 -27.72 -5.35 -20.22
CA GLY A 346 -27.31 -3.96 -20.04
C GLY A 346 -26.85 -3.30 -21.32
N THR A 347 -26.21 -2.15 -21.18
CA THR A 347 -25.62 -1.40 -22.32
C THR A 347 -24.29 -0.77 -21.91
N LEU A 348 -23.37 -0.62 -22.87
CA LEU A 348 -22.15 0.16 -22.69
C LEU A 348 -22.37 1.59 -23.14
N GLN A 349 -21.87 2.54 -22.36
CA GLN A 349 -21.91 3.97 -22.67
C GLN A 349 -20.50 4.55 -22.56
N ARG A 350 -20.14 5.49 -23.43
CA ARG A 350 -18.87 6.21 -23.36
C ARG A 350 -19.14 7.70 -23.23
N GLU A 351 -18.66 8.31 -22.15
CA GLU A 351 -18.86 9.72 -21.85
C GLU A 351 -17.53 10.33 -21.41
N ALA A 352 -17.13 11.46 -22.01
CA ALA A 352 -15.88 12.16 -21.70
C ALA A 352 -14.62 11.23 -21.68
N GLY A 353 -14.61 10.20 -22.52
CA GLY A 353 -13.51 9.24 -22.61
C GLY A 353 -13.59 8.05 -21.64
N VAL A 354 -14.49 8.08 -20.65
CA VAL A 354 -14.70 7.00 -19.67
C VAL A 354 -15.79 6.05 -20.17
N TRP A 355 -15.57 4.76 -19.97
CA TRP A 355 -16.56 3.73 -20.26
C TRP A 355 -17.45 3.50 -19.04
N PHE A 356 -18.72 3.23 -19.26
CA PHE A 356 -19.68 2.87 -18.24
C PHE A 356 -20.46 1.65 -18.69
N TYR A 357 -20.65 0.70 -17.78
CA TYR A 357 -21.70 -0.29 -17.89
C TYR A 357 -22.98 0.30 -17.29
N LYS A 358 -24.06 0.32 -18.06
CA LYS A 358 -25.39 0.74 -17.60
C LYS A 358 -26.25 -0.51 -17.40
N SER A 359 -26.67 -0.76 -16.16
CA SER A 359 -27.52 -1.90 -15.81
C SER A 359 -28.88 -1.82 -16.50
N PRO A 360 -29.56 -2.96 -16.74
CA PRO A 360 -30.90 -2.94 -17.31
C PRO A 360 -31.90 -2.18 -16.41
N PRO A 361 -33.04 -1.75 -16.97
CA PRO A 361 -34.15 -1.20 -16.18
C PRO A 361 -34.66 -2.16 -15.10
N VAL A 362 -35.37 -1.60 -14.12
CA VAL A 362 -36.10 -2.38 -13.11
C VAL A 362 -37.09 -3.30 -13.81
N LEU A 363 -37.22 -4.53 -13.32
CA LEU A 363 -38.24 -5.46 -13.82
C LEU A 363 -39.64 -4.92 -13.48
N PRO A 364 -40.66 -5.16 -14.33
CA PRO A 364 -42.04 -4.89 -13.96
C PRO A 364 -42.39 -5.58 -12.64
N ALA A 365 -43.20 -4.93 -11.79
CA ALA A 365 -43.58 -5.50 -10.49
C ALA A 365 -44.29 -6.87 -10.63
N SER A 366 -44.99 -7.11 -11.74
CA SER A 366 -45.63 -8.39 -12.06
C SER A 366 -44.65 -9.52 -12.41
N SER A 367 -43.38 -9.21 -12.65
CA SER A 367 -42.35 -10.19 -13.03
C SER A 367 -41.67 -10.83 -11.82
N VAL A 368 -41.80 -10.26 -10.62
CA VAL A 368 -41.18 -10.75 -9.40
C VAL A 368 -42.29 -10.88 -8.35
N THR A 369 -42.67 -12.11 -8.03
CA THR A 369 -43.73 -12.39 -7.06
C THR A 369 -43.10 -13.01 -5.80
N PRO A 370 -42.91 -12.24 -4.72
CA PRO A 370 -42.52 -12.78 -3.42
C PRO A 370 -43.59 -13.76 -2.91
N ASP A 371 -43.15 -14.81 -2.21
CA ASP A 371 -44.03 -15.80 -1.59
C ASP A 371 -44.02 -15.64 -0.06
N ASP A 372 -45.17 -15.31 0.52
CA ASP A 372 -45.33 -15.16 1.97
C ASP A 372 -45.08 -16.47 2.73
N ASP A 373 -45.23 -17.61 2.05
CA ASP A 373 -44.92 -18.95 2.59
C ASP A 373 -43.40 -19.26 2.57
N SER A 374 -42.54 -18.29 2.25
CA SER A 374 -41.08 -18.46 2.29
C SER A 374 -40.58 -18.84 3.68
N LYS A 375 -39.54 -19.69 3.76
CA LYS A 375 -38.91 -20.09 5.02
C LYS A 375 -37.89 -19.06 5.56
N THR A 376 -37.45 -18.13 4.71
CA THR A 376 -36.37 -17.16 4.99
C THR A 376 -36.94 -15.80 5.38
N VAL A 377 -36.15 -14.98 6.08
CA VAL A 377 -36.53 -13.58 6.41
C VAL A 377 -36.70 -12.73 5.14
N PRO A 378 -35.73 -12.66 4.20
CA PRO A 378 -36.03 -12.16 2.87
C PRO A 378 -37.00 -13.12 2.18
N LEU A 379 -38.15 -12.62 1.73
CA LEU A 379 -39.14 -13.46 1.06
C LEU A 379 -38.57 -14.00 -0.26
N ALA A 380 -38.61 -15.33 -0.41
CA ALA A 380 -38.26 -15.98 -1.66
C ALA A 380 -39.26 -15.65 -2.76
N VAL A 381 -38.75 -15.57 -3.98
CA VAL A 381 -39.56 -15.28 -5.17
C VAL A 381 -40.01 -16.57 -5.82
N LEU A 382 -41.26 -16.61 -6.30
CA LEU A 382 -41.79 -17.73 -7.06
C LEU A 382 -41.04 -17.91 -8.40
N LYS A 383 -40.73 -19.16 -8.73
CA LYS A 383 -40.23 -19.56 -10.04
C LYS A 383 -41.34 -19.34 -11.07
N ALA A 384 -41.09 -18.51 -12.08
CA ALA A 384 -42.05 -18.22 -13.14
C ALA A 384 -41.34 -17.86 -14.45
N GLY A 385 -41.74 -18.52 -15.55
CA GLY A 385 -41.16 -18.30 -16.88
C GLY A 385 -39.62 -18.43 -16.87
N ASP A 386 -38.95 -17.50 -17.56
CA ASP A 386 -37.48 -17.44 -17.65
C ASP A 386 -36.83 -16.60 -16.54
N LEU A 387 -37.56 -16.30 -15.46
CA LEU A 387 -37.01 -15.54 -14.34
C LEU A 387 -35.96 -16.37 -13.60
N VAL A 388 -34.71 -15.97 -13.73
CA VAL A 388 -33.57 -16.51 -12.98
C VAL A 388 -33.12 -15.53 -11.90
N PRO A 389 -32.45 -16.00 -10.83
CA PRO A 389 -31.95 -15.12 -9.77
C PRO A 389 -30.96 -14.05 -10.25
N VAL A 390 -30.04 -14.45 -11.13
CA VAL A 390 -28.92 -13.62 -11.61
C VAL A 390 -28.75 -13.79 -13.11
N ASN A 391 -28.63 -12.68 -13.83
CA ASN A 391 -28.08 -12.64 -15.20
C ASN A 391 -26.64 -12.10 -15.18
N ILE A 392 -25.91 -12.32 -16.26
CA ILE A 392 -24.52 -11.89 -16.37
C ILE A 392 -24.31 -11.25 -17.73
N ASP A 393 -23.71 -10.08 -17.71
CA ASP A 393 -23.12 -9.49 -18.90
C ASP A 393 -21.60 -9.56 -18.78
N ILE A 394 -20.92 -9.99 -19.84
CA ILE A 394 -19.45 -9.94 -19.92
C ILE A 394 -19.07 -8.84 -20.88
N ALA A 395 -18.41 -7.80 -20.37
CA ALA A 395 -17.74 -6.82 -21.21
C ALA A 395 -16.36 -7.34 -21.60
N GLN A 396 -16.03 -7.27 -22.88
CA GLN A 396 -14.72 -7.65 -23.40
C GLN A 396 -14.12 -6.49 -24.19
N ILE A 397 -12.81 -6.38 -24.11
CA ILE A 397 -12.01 -5.52 -24.96
C ILE A 397 -11.01 -6.35 -25.74
N ASP A 398 -10.86 -6.05 -27.02
CA ASP A 398 -9.87 -6.67 -27.90
C ASP A 398 -8.93 -5.59 -28.48
N GLY A 399 -7.63 -5.88 -28.53
CA GLY A 399 -6.65 -5.00 -29.18
C GLY A 399 -5.20 -5.41 -28.96
N GLY A 400 -4.34 -5.17 -29.96
CA GLY A 400 -2.91 -5.48 -29.86
C GLY A 400 -2.62 -6.95 -29.53
N GLY A 401 -3.43 -7.88 -30.05
CA GLY A 401 -3.25 -9.32 -29.86
C GLY A 401 -3.57 -9.85 -28.45
N ALA A 402 -4.33 -9.12 -27.63
CA ALA A 402 -4.96 -9.72 -26.44
C ALA A 402 -6.37 -9.20 -26.21
N SER A 403 -7.01 -9.86 -25.25
CA SER A 403 -8.31 -9.51 -24.72
C SER A 403 -8.26 -9.38 -23.20
N ALA A 404 -9.19 -8.60 -22.67
CA ALA A 404 -9.50 -8.55 -21.24
C ALA A 404 -11.00 -8.44 -21.06
N SER A 405 -11.52 -8.97 -19.95
CA SER A 405 -12.96 -8.98 -19.71
C SER A 405 -13.33 -8.62 -18.28
N ALA A 406 -14.54 -8.10 -18.13
CA ALA A 406 -15.18 -7.77 -16.88
C ALA A 406 -16.59 -8.38 -16.84
N ALA A 407 -17.00 -8.92 -15.69
CA ALA A 407 -18.31 -9.52 -15.48
C ALA A 407 -19.22 -8.64 -14.61
N PHE A 408 -20.44 -8.42 -15.07
CA PHE A 408 -21.48 -7.69 -14.35
C PHE A 408 -22.59 -8.67 -13.95
N LEU A 409 -22.71 -8.96 -12.66
CA LEU A 409 -23.70 -9.86 -12.09
C LEU A 409 -24.97 -9.07 -11.78
N ILE A 410 -26.00 -9.26 -12.59
CA ILE A 410 -27.26 -8.51 -12.53
C ILE A 410 -28.24 -9.27 -11.64
N PHE A 411 -28.47 -8.76 -10.44
CA PHE A 411 -29.43 -9.37 -9.52
C PHE A 411 -30.86 -8.99 -9.93
N ASN A 412 -31.68 -10.00 -10.21
CA ASN A 412 -33.08 -9.82 -10.60
C ASN A 412 -34.02 -9.75 -9.39
N MET A 413 -33.53 -10.23 -8.24
CA MET A 413 -34.24 -10.29 -6.96
C MET A 413 -33.23 -10.24 -5.82
N THR A 414 -33.70 -10.10 -4.59
CA THR A 414 -32.84 -10.13 -3.40
C THR A 414 -32.43 -11.57 -3.07
N PRO A 415 -31.16 -11.84 -2.73
CA PRO A 415 -30.75 -13.15 -2.21
C PRO A 415 -31.51 -13.51 -0.92
N THR A 416 -31.92 -14.77 -0.80
CA THR A 416 -32.59 -15.28 0.41
C THR A 416 -31.63 -15.97 1.36
N HIS A 417 -30.52 -16.45 0.81
CA HIS A 417 -29.43 -17.10 1.53
C HIS A 417 -28.18 -16.23 1.50
N PHE A 418 -27.17 -16.63 2.27
CA PHE A 418 -25.82 -16.10 2.23
C PHE A 418 -24.81 -17.26 2.30
N LEU A 419 -23.57 -16.99 1.92
CA LEU A 419 -22.50 -17.98 1.93
C LEU A 419 -21.54 -17.72 3.09
N ARG A 420 -21.33 -18.74 3.93
CA ARG A 420 -20.22 -18.77 4.88
C ARG A 420 -18.96 -19.33 4.23
N LEU A 421 -17.84 -18.71 4.55
CA LEU A 421 -16.51 -19.08 4.08
C LEU A 421 -15.78 -19.76 5.25
N GLY A 422 -15.37 -21.00 5.04
CA GLY A 422 -14.58 -21.78 5.98
C GLY A 422 -13.30 -22.31 5.36
N LYS A 423 -12.45 -22.92 6.18
CA LYS A 423 -11.22 -23.58 5.74
C LYS A 423 -11.24 -25.05 6.15
N VAL A 424 -11.15 -25.95 5.17
CA VAL A 424 -11.06 -27.39 5.38
C VAL A 424 -9.88 -27.94 4.60
N GLN A 425 -8.93 -28.57 5.30
CA GLN A 425 -7.72 -29.16 4.70
C GLN A 425 -6.94 -28.16 3.80
N GLY A 426 -6.89 -26.88 4.21
CA GLY A 426 -6.21 -25.84 3.45
C GLY A 426 -6.98 -25.30 2.24
N LYS A 427 -8.17 -25.82 1.94
CA LYS A 427 -9.06 -25.33 0.87
C LYS A 427 -10.18 -24.48 1.45
N LEU A 428 -10.70 -23.59 0.62
CA LEU A 428 -11.88 -22.79 0.93
C LEU A 428 -13.13 -23.68 0.85
N GLN A 429 -13.94 -23.68 1.90
CA GLN A 429 -15.25 -24.31 1.92
C GLN A 429 -16.33 -23.23 1.90
N LEU A 430 -17.33 -23.42 1.06
CA LEU A 430 -18.53 -22.61 0.96
C LEU A 430 -19.70 -23.36 1.60
N SER A 431 -20.42 -22.73 2.52
CA SER A 431 -21.65 -23.27 3.11
C SER A 431 -22.81 -22.33 2.83
N LEU A 432 -23.89 -22.84 2.25
CA LEU A 432 -25.11 -22.07 2.01
C LEU A 432 -25.92 -22.02 3.30
N CYS A 433 -26.15 -20.82 3.81
CA CYS A 433 -26.88 -20.57 5.04
C CYS A 433 -28.05 -19.61 4.80
N PHE A 434 -29.04 -19.63 5.67
CA PHE A 434 -30.11 -18.64 5.70
C PHE A 434 -30.51 -18.30 7.13
N ILE A 435 -31.19 -17.16 7.28
CA ILE A 435 -31.90 -16.83 8.52
C ILE A 435 -33.37 -17.20 8.32
N ASN A 436 -33.87 -18.10 9.16
CA ASN A 436 -35.27 -18.51 9.15
C ASN A 436 -36.17 -17.43 9.76
N LYS A 437 -37.50 -17.59 9.66
CA LYS A 437 -38.48 -16.64 10.21
C LYS A 437 -38.41 -16.41 11.73
N ASN A 438 -37.66 -17.23 12.47
CA ASN A 438 -37.44 -17.10 13.91
C ASN A 438 -36.07 -16.46 14.24
N ASP A 439 -35.42 -15.82 13.26
CA ASP A 439 -34.08 -15.24 13.38
C ASP A 439 -32.97 -16.26 13.74
N VAL A 440 -33.17 -17.53 13.40
CA VAL A 440 -32.17 -18.59 13.60
C VAL A 440 -31.44 -18.85 12.28
N GLU A 441 -30.11 -18.91 12.37
CA GLU A 441 -29.28 -19.31 11.24
C GLU A 441 -29.32 -20.84 11.05
N GLU A 442 -29.59 -21.26 9.82
CA GLU A 442 -29.59 -22.66 9.40
C GLU A 442 -28.66 -22.86 8.21
N VAL A 443 -28.03 -24.05 8.16
CA VAL A 443 -27.17 -24.49 7.05
C VAL A 443 -27.96 -25.44 6.16
N VAL A 444 -27.95 -25.20 4.86
CA VAL A 444 -28.59 -26.08 3.87
C VAL A 444 -27.77 -27.36 3.70
N ASP A 445 -28.43 -28.52 3.59
CA ASP A 445 -27.73 -29.76 3.29
C ASP A 445 -27.04 -29.66 1.94
N SER A 446 -25.76 -30.04 1.88
CA SER A 446 -24.99 -30.08 0.64
C SER A 446 -25.67 -30.87 -0.49
N ALA A 447 -26.47 -31.89 -0.18
CA ALA A 447 -27.21 -32.67 -1.18
C ALA A 447 -28.31 -31.87 -1.89
N ASP A 448 -28.81 -30.79 -1.27
CA ASP A 448 -29.89 -29.97 -1.80
C ASP A 448 -29.38 -28.72 -2.55
N ILE A 449 -28.05 -28.53 -2.65
CA ILE A 449 -27.44 -27.34 -3.25
C ILE A 449 -26.99 -27.62 -4.69
N GLU A 450 -27.42 -26.78 -5.61
CA GLU A 450 -26.86 -26.67 -6.95
C GLU A 450 -25.83 -25.53 -6.99
N TRP A 451 -24.59 -25.86 -7.35
CA TRP A 451 -23.52 -24.89 -7.54
C TRP A 451 -23.35 -24.57 -9.02
N THR A 452 -23.34 -23.28 -9.37
CA THR A 452 -23.11 -22.81 -10.74
C THR A 452 -22.03 -21.74 -10.75
N VAL A 453 -21.06 -21.89 -11.65
CA VAL A 453 -20.06 -20.85 -11.91
C VAL A 453 -20.70 -19.83 -12.84
N LEU A 454 -20.91 -18.62 -12.33
CA LEU A 454 -21.47 -17.50 -13.08
C LEU A 454 -20.39 -16.86 -13.97
N ALA A 455 -19.23 -16.54 -13.39
CA ALA A 455 -18.13 -15.89 -14.10
C ALA A 455 -16.77 -16.40 -13.61
N GLY A 456 -15.77 -16.37 -14.49
CA GLY A 456 -14.48 -17.03 -14.29
C GLY A 456 -14.57 -18.54 -14.54
N ASN A 457 -13.52 -19.27 -14.16
CA ASN A 457 -13.45 -20.72 -14.37
C ASN A 457 -13.04 -21.53 -13.13
N GLY A 458 -13.24 -20.99 -11.92
CA GLY A 458 -13.16 -21.78 -10.70
C GLY A 458 -14.22 -22.88 -10.66
N SER A 459 -14.13 -23.80 -9.72
CA SER A 459 -15.14 -24.86 -9.52
C SER A 459 -15.42 -25.12 -8.05
N VAL A 460 -16.59 -25.67 -7.75
CA VAL A 460 -17.04 -26.00 -6.40
C VAL A 460 -17.54 -27.44 -6.41
N SER A 461 -17.07 -28.27 -5.47
CA SER A 461 -17.60 -29.64 -5.30
C SER A 461 -19.00 -29.62 -4.70
N GLN A 462 -19.70 -30.76 -4.71
CA GLN A 462 -21.03 -30.85 -4.09
C GLN A 462 -21.00 -30.44 -2.61
N GLU A 463 -19.94 -30.79 -1.90
CA GLU A 463 -19.68 -30.47 -0.49
C GLU A 463 -19.23 -29.01 -0.25
N GLY A 464 -19.24 -28.19 -1.30
CA GLY A 464 -18.89 -26.77 -1.22
C GLY A 464 -17.38 -26.49 -1.23
N LEU A 465 -16.51 -27.44 -1.60
CA LEU A 465 -15.07 -27.19 -1.66
C LEU A 465 -14.70 -26.44 -2.94
N TYR A 466 -14.18 -25.23 -2.79
CA TYR A 466 -13.78 -24.38 -3.91
C TYR A 466 -12.36 -24.68 -4.39
N THR A 467 -12.22 -24.77 -5.71
CA THR A 467 -10.94 -24.84 -6.42
C THR A 467 -10.81 -23.61 -7.31
N PRO A 468 -9.81 -22.73 -7.07
CA PRO A 468 -9.61 -21.52 -7.87
C PRO A 468 -9.37 -21.81 -9.34
N GLY A 469 -9.95 -20.95 -10.17
CA GLY A 469 -9.69 -20.89 -11.59
C GLY A 469 -8.50 -19.99 -11.93
N THR A 470 -8.10 -19.99 -13.21
CA THR A 470 -7.13 -19.04 -13.77
C THR A 470 -7.79 -17.89 -14.53
N ASP A 471 -9.03 -18.09 -14.96
CA ASP A 471 -9.86 -17.14 -15.70
C ASP A 471 -10.74 -16.33 -14.73
N LEU A 472 -11.02 -15.05 -14.93
CA LEU A 472 -10.29 -14.19 -15.86
C LEU A 472 -9.05 -13.55 -15.26
N ARG A 473 -8.98 -13.36 -13.95
CA ARG A 473 -7.73 -12.97 -13.27
C ARG A 473 -7.62 -13.68 -11.93
N GLY A 474 -8.03 -14.95 -11.92
CA GLY A 474 -8.22 -15.80 -10.73
C GLY A 474 -9.46 -15.45 -9.88
N CYS A 475 -10.34 -14.59 -10.38
CA CYS A 475 -11.62 -14.28 -9.74
C CYS A 475 -12.68 -15.29 -10.17
N SER A 476 -13.65 -15.60 -9.31
CA SER A 476 -14.83 -16.35 -9.72
C SER A 476 -16.09 -15.84 -9.04
N ALA A 477 -17.21 -15.92 -9.73
CA ALA A 477 -18.52 -15.69 -9.14
C ALA A 477 -19.28 -17.02 -9.12
N ILE A 478 -19.72 -17.44 -7.94
CA ILE A 478 -20.41 -18.71 -7.72
C ILE A 478 -21.83 -18.41 -7.26
N LEU A 479 -22.81 -18.98 -7.97
CA LEU A 479 -24.20 -19.06 -7.54
C LEU A 479 -24.42 -20.38 -6.82
N ALA A 480 -25.10 -20.30 -5.68
CA ALA A 480 -25.62 -21.45 -4.95
C ALA A 480 -27.15 -21.35 -4.94
N VAL A 481 -27.83 -22.41 -5.36
CA VAL A 481 -29.29 -22.51 -5.32
C VAL A 481 -29.69 -23.72 -4.49
N GLU A 482 -30.53 -23.52 -3.49
CA GLU A 482 -31.19 -24.63 -2.80
C GLU A 482 -32.35 -25.14 -3.64
N SER A 483 -32.46 -26.46 -3.72
CA SER A 483 -33.47 -27.19 -4.47
C SER A 483 -34.87 -26.95 -3.90
N ASP A 484 -35.69 -26.19 -4.64
CA ASP A 484 -37.13 -26.03 -4.37
C ASP A 484 -37.88 -25.93 -5.72
N ASN A 485 -39.00 -26.63 -5.86
CA ASN A 485 -39.76 -26.70 -7.11
C ASN A 485 -40.54 -25.42 -7.44
N ARG A 486 -40.77 -24.56 -6.44
CA ARG A 486 -41.66 -23.40 -6.53
C ARG A 486 -40.94 -22.08 -6.28
N ARG A 487 -39.86 -22.06 -5.49
CA ARG A 487 -39.21 -20.82 -5.00
C ARG A 487 -37.75 -20.76 -5.38
N TRP A 488 -37.26 -19.53 -5.58
CA TRP A 488 -35.83 -19.27 -5.69
C TRP A 488 -35.23 -19.05 -4.31
N TYR A 489 -34.47 -20.05 -3.84
CA TYR A 489 -33.63 -19.98 -2.65
C TYR A 489 -32.16 -19.96 -3.07
N TRP A 490 -31.46 -18.85 -2.85
CA TRP A 490 -30.14 -18.69 -3.48
C TRP A 490 -29.25 -17.65 -2.80
N ALA A 491 -27.95 -17.74 -3.09
CA ALA A 491 -26.91 -16.77 -2.74
C ALA A 491 -25.82 -16.73 -3.82
N VAL A 492 -25.03 -15.65 -3.86
CA VAL A 492 -23.83 -15.53 -4.70
C VAL A 492 -22.61 -15.19 -3.87
N ALA A 493 -21.48 -15.83 -4.15
CA ALA A 493 -20.17 -15.45 -3.67
C ALA A 493 -19.31 -14.93 -4.83
N VAL A 494 -18.80 -13.71 -4.70
CA VAL A 494 -17.70 -13.22 -5.54
C VAL A 494 -16.40 -13.51 -4.80
N LEU A 495 -15.59 -14.41 -5.35
CA LEU A 495 -14.35 -14.91 -4.78
C LEU A 495 -13.16 -14.22 -5.47
N PRO A 496 -12.49 -13.26 -4.79
CA PRO A 496 -11.28 -12.66 -5.32
C PRO A 496 -10.10 -13.65 -5.26
N PRO A 497 -9.01 -13.39 -5.99
CA PRO A 497 -7.82 -14.23 -6.06
C PRO A 497 -6.93 -13.98 -4.85
N LEU A 498 -7.46 -14.27 -3.67
CA LEU A 498 -6.79 -14.12 -2.38
C LEU A 498 -6.49 -15.49 -1.79
N ALA A 499 -5.54 -15.54 -0.84
CA ALA A 499 -5.27 -16.74 -0.08
C ALA A 499 -6.50 -17.14 0.77
N VAL A 500 -6.63 -18.43 1.09
CA VAL A 500 -7.81 -18.95 1.82
C VAL A 500 -8.02 -18.23 3.15
N ASP A 501 -6.96 -17.96 3.89
CA ASP A 501 -7.07 -17.25 5.17
C ASP A 501 -7.59 -15.82 4.98
N GLN A 502 -7.11 -15.12 3.95
CA GLN A 502 -7.59 -13.78 3.60
C GLN A 502 -9.07 -13.77 3.17
N LEU A 503 -9.53 -14.83 2.49
CA LEU A 503 -10.93 -14.99 2.09
C LEU A 503 -11.85 -15.23 3.29
N VAL A 504 -11.43 -16.07 4.24
CA VAL A 504 -12.19 -16.33 5.47
C VAL A 504 -12.29 -15.05 6.32
N ASP A 505 -11.24 -14.22 6.34
CA ASP A 505 -11.21 -12.92 7.02
C ASP A 505 -12.11 -11.84 6.39
N LEU A 506 -12.77 -12.11 5.26
CA LEU A 506 -13.71 -11.17 4.63
C LEU A 506 -15.07 -11.12 5.35
N GLN A 507 -15.43 -12.15 6.14
CA GLN A 507 -16.81 -12.37 6.63
C GLN A 507 -17.26 -11.44 7.76
#